data_AF-A0A560C918-F1
#
_entry.id   AF-A0A560C918-F1
#
_cell.length_a   1.000
_cell.length_b   1.000
_cell.length_c   1.000
_cell.angle_alpha   90.00
_cell.angle_beta   90.00
_cell.angle_gamma   90.00
#
_symmetry.space_group_name_H-M   'P 1'
#
loop_
_entity.id
_entity.type
_entity.pdbx_description
1 polymer ?
#
loop_
_entity_poly.entity_id
_entity_poly.type
_entity_poly.pdbx_seq_one_letter_code
_entity_poly.pdbx_strand_id
1 'polypeptide(L)'
;MSFQLPSGPVPRSLIPNAGRVDSQRLLSVVAIPFAAAIAMATAVAAMGGVTDPIAEAGGPMYFVLNFVKFCYLAVSMAHLSGALAERANGGLPAGLWLDEMDREEPEPRESFWHAFPNHLDGAAIAGCVTMLCFLLT
;
A
#
# COMPACT_ATOMS: atom_id res chain seq x y z
N MET A 1 41.20 -30.51 11.34
CA MET A 1 40.08 -30.52 10.39
C MET A 1 39.87 -29.10 9.92
N SER A 2 40.23 -28.80 8.66
CA SER A 2 40.13 -27.45 8.10
C SER A 2 38.77 -27.28 7.44
N PHE A 3 37.98 -26.32 7.94
CA PHE A 3 36.68 -25.96 7.41
C PHE A 3 36.86 -25.10 6.16
N GLN A 4 36.64 -25.66 4.98
CA GLN A 4 36.63 -24.92 3.71
C GLN A 4 35.28 -24.22 3.56
N LEU A 5 35.27 -22.89 3.59
CA LEU A 5 34.12 -22.08 3.19
C LEU A 5 33.90 -22.24 1.68
N PRO A 6 32.64 -22.41 1.22
CA PRO A 6 32.35 -22.51 -0.21
C PRO A 6 32.69 -21.20 -0.92
N SER A 7 33.73 -21.23 -1.76
CA SER A 7 34.16 -20.12 -2.63
C SER A 7 33.34 -20.08 -3.93
N GLY A 8 32.02 -20.18 -3.80
CA GLY A 8 31.10 -19.97 -4.92
C GLY A 8 30.94 -18.47 -5.20
N PRO A 9 30.69 -18.05 -6.45
CA PRO A 9 30.33 -16.68 -6.74
C PRO A 9 29.09 -16.30 -5.92
N VAL A 10 29.22 -15.29 -5.07
CA VAL A 10 28.08 -14.67 -4.39
C VAL A 10 27.09 -14.28 -5.49
N PRO A 11 25.85 -14.82 -5.51
CA PRO A 11 24.88 -14.40 -6.50
C PRO A 11 24.72 -12.90 -6.35
N ARG A 12 25.14 -12.14 -7.37
CA ARG A 12 24.83 -10.73 -7.47
C ARG A 12 23.31 -10.66 -7.31
N SER A 13 22.84 -10.03 -6.25
CA SER A 13 21.43 -9.77 -6.03
C SER A 13 20.96 -8.89 -7.18
N LEU A 14 20.58 -9.52 -8.29
CA LEU A 14 19.85 -8.87 -9.36
C LEU A 14 18.58 -8.38 -8.71
N ILE A 15 18.44 -7.06 -8.60
CA ILE A 15 17.18 -6.43 -8.24
C ILE A 15 16.17 -6.98 -9.26
N PRO A 16 15.17 -7.76 -8.83
CA PRO A 16 14.22 -8.35 -9.76
C PRO A 16 13.41 -7.21 -10.38
N ASN A 17 13.46 -7.10 -11.72
CA ASN A 17 12.72 -6.10 -12.47
C ASN A 17 11.29 -6.58 -12.72
N ALA A 18 10.33 -5.66 -12.63
CA ALA A 18 8.95 -5.93 -13.01
C ALA A 18 8.85 -6.26 -14.51
N GLY A 19 8.08 -7.30 -14.83
CA GLY A 19 7.77 -7.67 -16.22
C GLY A 19 6.64 -6.84 -16.82
N ARG A 20 5.76 -6.26 -15.97
CA ARG A 20 4.65 -5.41 -16.38
C ARG A 20 4.29 -4.36 -15.32
N VAL A 21 3.68 -3.26 -15.77
CA VAL A 21 3.01 -2.27 -14.92
C VAL A 21 1.50 -2.50 -14.99
N ASP A 22 0.91 -2.85 -13.85
CA ASP A 22 -0.53 -2.97 -13.67
C ASP A 22 -1.09 -1.60 -13.24
N SER A 23 -1.69 -0.89 -14.20
CA SER A 23 -2.25 0.43 -13.97
C SER A 23 -3.45 0.40 -13.02
N GLN A 24 -4.22 -0.68 -12.98
CA GLN A 24 -5.36 -0.80 -12.09
C GLN A 24 -4.90 -0.92 -10.64
N ARG A 25 -3.87 -1.74 -10.37
CA ARG A 25 -3.24 -1.82 -9.04
C ARG A 25 -2.56 -0.52 -8.64
N LEU A 26 -1.93 0.18 -9.58
CA LEU A 26 -1.34 1.49 -9.31
C LEU A 26 -2.41 2.50 -8.89
N LEU A 27 -3.53 2.55 -9.62
CA LEU A 27 -4.66 3.40 -9.28
C LEU A 27 -5.29 3.01 -7.94
N SER A 28 -5.34 1.72 -7.59
CA SER A 28 -5.89 1.29 -6.30
C SER A 28 -5.03 1.72 -5.12
N VAL A 29 -3.71 1.81 -5.29
CA VAL A 29 -2.79 2.28 -4.23
C VAL A 29 -2.81 3.81 -4.09
N VAL A 30 -3.03 4.55 -5.18
CA VAL A 30 -2.90 6.01 -5.19
C VAL A 30 -4.27 6.72 -5.22
N ALA A 31 -5.11 6.42 -6.21
CA ALA A 31 -6.34 7.19 -6.41
C ALA A 31 -7.42 6.86 -5.39
N ILE A 32 -7.63 5.56 -5.09
CA ILE A 32 -8.70 5.13 -4.17
C ILE A 32 -8.50 5.68 -2.75
N PRO A 33 -7.32 5.58 -2.12
CA PRO A 33 -7.13 6.06 -0.75
C PRO A 33 -7.27 7.57 -0.65
N PHE A 34 -6.85 8.30 -1.69
CA PHE A 34 -7.06 9.74 -1.77
C PHE A 34 -8.54 10.09 -1.88
N ALA A 35 -9.28 9.45 -2.79
CA ALA A 35 -10.72 9.65 -2.92
C ALA A 35 -11.48 9.32 -1.62
N ALA A 36 -11.10 8.23 -0.95
CA ALA A 36 -11.67 7.84 0.35
C ALA A 36 -11.38 8.88 1.44
N ALA A 37 -10.17 9.44 1.48
CA ALA A 37 -9.80 10.50 2.42
C ALA A 37 -10.67 11.76 2.21
N ILE A 38 -10.84 12.19 0.95
CA ILE A 38 -11.71 13.35 0.63
C ILE A 38 -13.15 13.05 1.02
N ALA A 39 -13.69 11.88 0.67
CA ALA A 39 -15.05 11.50 1.05
C ALA A 39 -15.25 11.54 2.57
N MET A 40 -14.34 10.95 3.35
CA MET A 40 -14.41 10.98 4.81
C MET A 40 -14.28 12.40 5.38
N ALA A 41 -13.34 13.20 4.88
CA ALA A 41 -13.20 14.59 5.30
C ALA A 41 -14.48 15.39 5.03
N THR A 42 -15.07 15.25 3.84
CA THR A 42 -16.33 15.92 3.51
C THR A 42 -17.50 15.45 4.38
N ALA A 43 -17.59 14.15 4.68
CA ALA A 43 -18.62 13.61 5.54
C ALA A 43 -18.49 14.17 6.97
N VAL A 44 -17.29 14.18 7.53
CA VAL A 44 -17.04 14.72 8.88
C VAL A 44 -17.28 16.24 8.93
N ALA A 45 -16.89 16.97 7.88
CA ALA A 45 -17.20 18.40 7.77
C ALA A 45 -18.71 18.67 7.69
N ALA A 46 -19.46 17.86 6.94
CA ALA A 46 -20.90 18.01 6.76
C ALA A 46 -21.71 17.63 8.00
N MET A 47 -21.18 16.73 8.85
CA MET A 47 -21.84 16.27 10.07
C MET A 47 -21.89 17.32 11.19
N GLY A 48 -21.18 18.45 11.05
CA GLY A 48 -21.37 19.70 11.81
C GLY A 48 -21.84 19.52 13.25
N GLY A 49 -20.94 19.01 14.12
CA GLY A 49 -21.21 18.87 15.55
C GLY A 49 -21.12 20.19 16.31
N VAL A 50 -21.23 20.12 17.65
CA VAL A 50 -21.09 21.26 18.58
C VAL A 50 -19.71 21.94 18.48
N THR A 51 -18.72 21.25 17.91
CA THR A 51 -17.38 21.77 17.61
C THR A 51 -17.14 21.84 16.11
N ASP A 52 -16.35 22.83 15.68
CA ASP A 52 -15.88 22.95 14.29
C ASP A 52 -14.63 22.06 14.11
N PRO A 53 -14.76 20.87 13.50
CA PRO A 53 -13.65 19.92 13.38
C PRO A 53 -12.53 20.43 12.47
N ILE A 54 -12.86 21.36 11.55
CA ILE A 54 -11.88 21.96 10.64
C ILE A 54 -11.02 22.96 11.42
N ALA A 55 -11.64 23.77 12.29
CA ALA A 55 -10.92 24.67 13.17
C ALA A 55 -10.06 23.93 14.19
N GLU A 56 -10.57 22.85 14.80
CA GLU A 56 -9.82 22.02 15.75
C GLU A 56 -8.57 21.37 15.12
N ALA A 57 -8.65 21.02 13.84
CA ALA A 57 -7.51 20.48 13.11
C ALA A 57 -6.46 21.52 12.71
N GLY A 58 -6.67 22.81 12.98
CA GLY A 58 -5.76 23.89 12.58
C GLY A 58 -5.99 24.41 11.14
N GLY A 59 -7.13 24.09 10.54
CA GLY A 59 -7.55 24.58 9.23
C GLY A 59 -7.87 23.47 8.22
N PRO A 60 -8.50 23.82 7.08
CA PRO A 60 -9.03 22.87 6.11
C PRO A 60 -7.94 21.99 5.47
N MET A 61 -6.75 22.54 5.23
CA MET A 61 -5.64 21.76 4.66
C MET A 61 -5.14 20.70 5.64
N TYR A 62 -4.89 21.08 6.90
CA TYR A 62 -4.47 20.15 7.96
C TYR A 62 -5.53 19.07 8.22
N PHE A 63 -6.80 19.48 8.23
CA PHE A 63 -7.93 18.56 8.37
C PHE A 63 -7.91 17.49 7.27
N VAL A 64 -7.85 17.87 6.00
CA VAL A 64 -7.82 16.92 4.88
C VAL A 64 -6.55 16.06 4.89
N LEU A 65 -5.37 16.67 5.13
CA LEU A 65 -4.11 15.95 5.17
C LEU A 65 -4.08 14.88 6.29
N ASN A 66 -4.77 15.11 7.41
CA ASN A 66 -4.91 14.09 8.44
C ASN A 66 -5.67 12.86 7.92
N PHE A 67 -6.77 13.03 7.17
CA PHE A 67 -7.47 11.90 6.54
C PHE A 67 -6.60 11.20 5.49
N VAL A 68 -5.91 11.95 4.64
CA VAL A 68 -4.99 11.38 3.63
C VAL A 68 -3.91 10.55 4.32
N LYS A 69 -3.27 11.09 5.36
CA LYS A 69 -2.28 10.39 6.19
C LYS A 69 -2.83 9.07 6.73
N PHE A 70 -4.02 9.07 7.33
CA PHE A 70 -4.62 7.86 7.89
C PHE A 70 -4.96 6.81 6.82
N CYS A 71 -5.56 7.22 5.70
CA CYS A 71 -5.87 6.31 4.60
C CYS A 71 -4.63 5.63 4.03
N TYR A 72 -3.59 6.42 3.75
CA TYR A 72 -2.36 5.90 3.17
C TYR A 72 -1.55 5.07 4.17
N LEU A 73 -1.59 5.39 5.46
CA LEU A 73 -0.99 4.54 6.49
C LEU A 73 -1.68 3.17 6.55
N ALA A 74 -3.02 3.15 6.50
CA ALA A 74 -3.79 1.91 6.50
C ALA A 74 -3.48 1.04 5.28
N VAL A 75 -3.39 1.64 4.08
CA VAL A 75 -3.02 0.95 2.84
C VAL A 75 -1.60 0.41 2.93
N SER A 76 -0.65 1.20 3.43
CA SER A 76 0.73 0.78 3.61
C SER A 76 0.82 -0.47 4.50
N MET A 77 0.09 -0.49 5.62
CA MET A 77 0.03 -1.64 6.53
C MET A 77 -0.65 -2.84 5.89
N ALA A 78 -1.77 -2.66 5.16
CA ALA A 78 -2.46 -3.75 4.47
C ALA A 78 -1.54 -4.45 3.45
N HIS A 79 -0.80 -3.67 2.67
CA HIS A 79 0.16 -4.20 1.71
C HIS A 79 1.37 -4.87 2.40
N LEU A 80 1.89 -4.31 3.49
CA LEU A 80 2.99 -4.93 4.25
C LEU A 80 2.56 -6.25 4.89
N SER A 81 1.36 -6.29 5.47
CA SER A 81 0.75 -7.53 5.98
C SER A 81 0.56 -8.57 4.87
N GLY A 82 0.16 -8.14 3.68
CA GLY A 82 0.10 -9.00 2.49
C GLY A 82 1.45 -9.59 2.12
N ALA A 83 2.49 -8.76 1.99
CA ALA A 83 3.84 -9.23 1.69
C ALA A 83 4.36 -10.24 2.74
N LEU A 84 4.09 -9.98 4.03
CA LEU A 84 4.47 -10.89 5.11
C LEU A 84 3.68 -12.21 5.05
N ALA A 85 2.38 -12.16 4.76
CA ALA A 85 1.54 -13.34 4.62
C ALA A 85 1.96 -14.21 3.42
N GLU A 86 2.29 -13.59 2.28
CA GLU A 86 2.80 -14.29 1.10
C GLU A 86 4.13 -14.99 1.40
N ARG A 87 5.03 -14.31 2.13
CA ARG A 87 6.32 -14.87 2.52
C ARG A 87 6.20 -16.01 3.55
N ALA A 88 5.24 -15.92 4.48
CA ALA A 88 5.08 -16.89 5.57
C ALA A 88 4.31 -18.15 5.15
N ASN A 89 3.24 -17.99 4.35
CA ASN A 89 2.28 -19.07 4.06
C ASN A 89 2.16 -19.44 2.58
N GLY A 90 2.95 -18.84 1.68
CA GLY A 90 2.93 -19.20 0.26
C GLY A 90 1.71 -18.66 -0.52
N GLY A 91 1.17 -17.52 -0.10
CA GLY A 91 0.27 -16.69 -0.92
C GLY A 91 -1.18 -16.68 -0.46
N LEU A 92 -1.52 -15.70 0.38
CA LEU A 92 -2.85 -15.10 0.36
C LEU A 92 -2.66 -13.70 -0.22
N PRO A 93 -3.14 -13.43 -1.44
CA PRO A 93 -3.00 -12.09 -2.02
C PRO A 93 -3.76 -11.12 -1.11
N ALA A 94 -3.09 -10.05 -0.67
CA ALA A 94 -3.77 -8.97 0.06
C ALA A 94 -4.46 -8.01 -0.93
N GLY A 95 -5.27 -8.58 -1.81
CA GLY A 95 -6.21 -7.86 -2.64
C GLY A 95 -7.43 -7.46 -1.82
N LEU A 96 -7.95 -6.27 -2.06
CA LEU A 96 -9.29 -5.90 -1.61
C LEU A 96 -10.25 -6.87 -2.32
N TRP A 97 -10.87 -7.78 -1.56
CA TRP A 97 -11.75 -8.90 -1.99
C TRP A 97 -13.05 -8.47 -2.73
N LEU A 98 -13.03 -7.38 -3.50
CA LEU A 98 -14.18 -6.89 -4.25
C LEU A 98 -14.27 -7.45 -5.68
N ASP A 99 -13.22 -8.11 -6.21
CA ASP A 99 -13.17 -8.58 -7.62
C ASP A 99 -12.88 -10.09 -7.79
N GLU A 100 -12.72 -10.85 -6.69
CA GLU A 100 -12.28 -12.27 -6.74
C GLU A 100 -13.40 -13.30 -6.55
N MET A 101 -14.66 -12.86 -6.42
CA MET A 101 -15.80 -13.80 -6.34
C MET A 101 -16.25 -14.35 -7.71
N ASP A 102 -15.74 -13.81 -8.82
CA ASP A 102 -16.18 -14.15 -10.19
C ASP A 102 -15.08 -14.74 -11.10
N ARG A 103 -13.85 -14.96 -10.62
CA ARG A 103 -12.78 -15.56 -11.46
C ARG A 103 -12.66 -17.07 -11.25
N GLU A 104 -13.03 -17.83 -12.28
CA GLU A 104 -12.74 -19.26 -12.40
C GLU A 104 -11.21 -19.49 -12.50
N GLU A 105 -10.73 -20.37 -11.64
CA GLU A 105 -9.35 -20.88 -11.50
C GLU A 105 -8.26 -19.91 -10.99
N PRO A 106 -7.40 -20.35 -10.04
CA PRO A 106 -6.24 -19.56 -9.64
C PRO A 106 -5.25 -19.48 -10.80
N GLU A 107 -5.14 -18.30 -11.41
CA GLU A 107 -4.08 -17.96 -12.36
C GLU A 107 -2.72 -18.47 -11.84
N PRO A 108 -1.88 -19.07 -12.70
CA PRO A 108 -0.62 -19.66 -12.29
C PRO A 108 0.21 -18.62 -11.53
N ARG A 109 0.65 -18.98 -10.32
CA ARG A 109 1.42 -18.13 -9.38
C ARG A 109 2.43 -17.26 -10.13
N GLU A 110 2.05 -16.03 -10.46
CA GLU A 110 2.98 -15.07 -11.03
C GLU A 110 4.09 -14.82 -10.01
N SER A 111 5.34 -14.78 -10.47
CA SER A 111 6.47 -14.44 -9.60
C SER A 111 6.14 -13.16 -8.83
N PHE A 112 6.43 -13.11 -7.53
CA PHE A 112 6.18 -11.96 -6.64
C PHE A 112 6.63 -10.61 -7.25
N TRP A 113 7.67 -10.64 -8.08
CA TRP A 113 8.26 -9.48 -8.73
C TRP A 113 7.76 -9.22 -10.16
N HIS A 114 6.76 -9.95 -10.65
CA HIS A 114 6.37 -9.90 -12.06
C HIS A 114 5.53 -8.65 -12.39
N ALA A 115 4.69 -8.19 -11.47
CA ALA A 115 3.80 -7.05 -11.66
C ALA A 115 4.13 -5.91 -10.70
N PHE A 116 4.18 -4.68 -11.22
CA PHE A 116 4.25 -3.45 -10.43
C PHE A 116 2.89 -2.74 -10.41
N PRO A 117 2.38 -2.26 -9.27
CA PRO A 117 2.94 -2.48 -7.93
C PRO A 117 2.65 -3.89 -7.40
N ASN A 118 3.65 -4.53 -6.81
CA ASN A 118 3.47 -5.67 -5.90
C ASN A 118 3.16 -5.18 -4.47
N HIS A 119 3.04 -6.10 -3.51
CA HIS A 119 2.75 -5.72 -2.12
C HIS A 119 3.82 -4.82 -1.48
N LEU A 120 5.11 -5.04 -1.74
CA LEU A 120 6.16 -4.15 -1.22
C LEU A 120 6.13 -2.78 -1.90
N ASP A 121 5.90 -2.73 -3.21
CA ASP A 121 5.79 -1.47 -3.95
C ASP A 121 4.58 -0.66 -3.45
N GLY A 122 3.42 -1.31 -3.28
CA GLY A 122 2.22 -0.69 -2.75
C GLY A 122 2.42 -0.16 -1.33
N ALA A 123 3.08 -0.96 -0.47
CA ALA A 123 3.42 -0.55 0.89
C ALA A 123 4.36 0.67 0.90
N ALA A 124 5.38 0.66 0.04
CA ALA A 124 6.37 1.73 -0.07
C ALA A 124 5.74 3.03 -0.61
N ILE A 125 4.97 2.97 -1.70
CA ILE A 125 4.28 4.14 -2.28
C ILE A 125 3.37 4.76 -1.22
N ALA A 126 2.53 3.94 -0.57
CA ALA A 126 1.60 4.45 0.43
C ALA A 126 2.31 4.98 1.69
N GLY A 127 3.41 4.33 2.09
CA GLY A 127 4.27 4.80 3.18
C GLY A 127 4.93 6.15 2.86
N CYS A 128 5.40 6.35 1.63
CA CYS A 128 5.96 7.63 1.17
C CYS A 128 4.93 8.76 1.21
N VAL A 129 3.70 8.52 0.75
CA VAL A 129 2.62 9.51 0.84
C VAL A 129 2.30 9.83 2.30
N THR A 130 2.24 8.81 3.16
CA THR A 130 2.03 9.00 4.61
C THR A 130 3.12 9.88 5.23
N MET A 131 4.39 9.59 4.93
CA MET A 131 5.53 10.39 5.40
C MET A 131 5.48 11.82 4.89
N LEU A 132 5.10 12.03 3.62
CA LEU A 132 4.92 13.37 3.07
C LEU A 132 3.83 14.13 3.83
N CYS A 133 2.69 13.49 4.13
CA CYS A 133 1.64 14.11 4.94
C CYS A 133 2.13 14.46 6.34
N PHE A 134 2.92 13.60 6.99
CA PHE A 134 3.55 13.90 8.29
C PHE A 134 4.49 15.12 8.25
N LEU A 135 5.15 15.37 7.12
CA LEU A 135 6.02 16.55 6.96
C LEU A 135 5.22 17.82 6.68
N LEU A 136 3.98 17.69 6.20
CA LEU A 136 3.10 18.79 5.81
C LEU A 136 2.01 19.11 6.86
N THR A 137 1.89 18.29 7.92
CA THR A 137 0.99 18.50 9.08
C THR A 137 1.80 18.56 10.36
#